data_AF-A0A8H3WUE6-F1
#
_entry.id   AF-A0A8H3WUE6-F1
#
_cell.length_a   1.000
_cell.length_b   1.000
_cell.length_c   1.000
_cell.angle_alpha   90.00
_cell.angle_beta   90.00
_cell.angle_gamma   90.00
#
_symmetry.space_group_name_H-M   'P 1'
#
loop_
_entity.id
_entity.type
_entity.pdbx_description
1 polymer ?
#
loop_
_entity_poly.entity_id
_entity_poly.type
_entity_poly.pdbx_seq_one_letter_code
_entity_poly.pdbx_strand_id
1 'polypeptide(L)'
;MPIRTCSVDISQKKTLSTSKERRPCYYLSIFDIIWNVLNNPSLYNTMYFGPGVEVEEKKEYWHGDLWAESPLFGQDKIIIDQEYYYPGEFIIYKEDNEQRFGRIRSIISFYNELQIKIQRIYVYNELPTKFYSNVHSAIQKTQL
;
A
#
# COMPACT_ATOMS: atom_id res chain seq x y z
N MET A 1 -12.20 5.49 19.47
CA MET A 1 -12.45 5.64 18.03
C MET A 1 -13.51 6.72 17.82
N PRO A 2 -13.23 7.80 17.06
CA PRO A 2 -14.18 8.90 16.90
C PRO A 2 -15.38 8.49 16.04
N ILE A 3 -16.58 8.92 16.44
CA ILE A 3 -17.80 8.77 15.65
C ILE A 3 -17.95 10.02 14.78
N ARG A 4 -18.03 9.83 13.47
CA ARG A 4 -18.18 10.92 12.50
C ARG A 4 -19.65 11.07 12.12
N THR A 5 -20.04 12.28 11.73
CA THR A 5 -21.41 12.59 11.30
C THR A 5 -21.39 13.08 9.86
N CYS A 6 -22.30 12.57 9.04
CA CYS A 6 -22.58 13.10 7.70
C CYS A 6 -24.09 13.31 7.53
N SER A 7 -24.49 14.18 6.61
CA SER A 7 -25.90 14.33 6.24
C SER A 7 -26.22 13.41 5.07
N VAL A 8 -27.26 12.59 5.20
CA VAL A 8 -27.69 11.64 4.16
C VAL A 8 -29.07 12.02 3.66
N ASP A 9 -29.23 11.97 2.34
CA ASP A 9 -30.49 12.22 1.64
C ASP A 9 -31.42 11.00 1.75
N ILE A 10 -32.67 11.23 2.11
CA ILE A 10 -33.69 10.17 2.22
C ILE A 10 -34.52 10.15 0.95
N SER A 11 -34.51 9.00 0.27
CA SER A 11 -35.37 8.77 -0.90
C SER A 11 -36.85 8.78 -0.51
N GLN A 12 -37.63 9.66 -1.12
CA GLN A 12 -39.08 9.74 -0.91
C GLN A 12 -39.89 8.74 -1.75
N LYS A 13 -39.23 7.91 -2.58
CA LYS A 13 -39.88 7.09 -3.62
C LYS A 13 -40.87 6.03 -3.10
N LYS A 14 -40.79 5.60 -1.84
CA LYS A 14 -41.64 4.54 -1.26
C LYS A 14 -42.23 4.87 0.12
N THR A 15 -42.13 6.10 0.59
CA THR A 15 -42.59 6.46 1.95
C THR A 15 -43.48 7.69 1.86
N LEU A 16 -44.72 7.58 2.35
CA LEU A 16 -45.57 8.72 2.71
C LEU A 16 -44.93 9.42 3.92
N SER A 17 -43.87 10.20 3.70
CA SER A 17 -43.07 10.73 4.80
C SER A 17 -43.11 12.24 4.84
N THR A 18 -43.61 12.78 5.95
CA THR A 18 -43.41 14.16 6.39
C THR A 18 -42.00 14.39 6.97
N SER A 19 -41.08 13.43 6.80
CA SER A 19 -39.74 13.52 7.37
C SER A 19 -38.82 14.41 6.53
N LYS A 20 -37.90 15.09 7.23
CA LYS A 20 -36.87 15.95 6.62
C LYS A 20 -36.10 15.18 5.55
N GLU A 21 -35.87 15.84 4.41
CA GLU A 21 -35.14 15.31 3.24
C GLU A 21 -33.71 14.87 3.57
N ARG A 22 -33.11 15.48 4.59
CA ARG A 22 -31.77 15.18 5.10
C ARG A 22 -31.81 14.80 6.56
N ARG A 23 -31.08 13.74 6.92
CA ARG A 23 -30.84 13.36 8.31
C ARG A 23 -29.35 13.20 8.61
N PRO A 24 -28.91 13.58 9.82
CA PRO A 24 -27.57 13.24 10.28
C PRO A 24 -27.47 11.72 10.47
N CYS A 25 -26.46 11.12 9.86
CA CYS A 25 -26.06 9.74 10.02
C CYS A 25 -24.71 9.71 10.72
N TYR A 26 -24.60 8.89 11.75
CA TYR A 26 -23.34 8.61 12.40
C TYR A 26 -22.69 7.41 11.72
N TYR A 27 -21.41 7.53 11.40
CA TYR A 27 -20.64 6.42 10.86
C TYR A 27 -19.28 6.33 11.53
N LEU A 28 -18.76 5.11 11.55
CA LEU A 28 -17.39 4.82 11.91
C LEU A 28 -16.60 4.77 10.61
N SER A 29 -15.51 5.54 10.53
CA SER A 29 -14.64 5.49 9.37
C SER A 29 -13.97 4.12 9.29
N ILE A 30 -14.01 3.49 8.12
CA ILE A 30 -13.27 2.23 7.86
C ILE A 30 -11.78 2.43 8.16
N PHE A 31 -11.22 3.59 7.79
CA PHE A 31 -9.84 3.94 8.12
C PHE A 31 -9.59 3.96 9.63
N ASP A 32 -10.47 4.62 10.41
CA ASP A 32 -10.31 4.71 11.87
C ASP A 32 -10.46 3.32 12.52
N ILE A 33 -11.33 2.44 11.96
CA ILE A 33 -11.48 1.04 12.41
C ILE A 33 -10.19 0.26 12.14
N ILE A 34 -9.71 0.25 10.90
CA ILE A 34 -8.50 -0.48 10.50
C ILE A 34 -7.30 0.01 11.32
N TRP A 35 -7.13 1.33 11.45
CA TRP A 35 -6.05 1.92 12.24
C TRP A 35 -6.10 1.45 13.70
N ASN A 36 -7.26 1.48 14.35
CA ASN A 36 -7.37 1.04 15.75
C ASN A 36 -7.14 -0.47 15.90
N VAL A 37 -7.61 -1.28 14.93
CA VAL A 37 -7.39 -2.73 14.92
C VAL A 37 -5.89 -3.01 14.82
N LEU A 38 -5.22 -2.52 13.77
CA LEU A 38 -3.81 -2.77 13.51
C LEU A 38 -2.88 -2.27 14.63
N ASN A 39 -3.22 -1.18 15.31
CA ASN A 39 -2.42 -0.62 16.40
C ASN A 39 -2.80 -1.16 17.80
N ASN A 40 -3.70 -2.13 17.90
CA ASN A 40 -4.07 -2.74 19.18
C ASN A 40 -3.07 -3.84 19.57
N PRO A 41 -2.21 -3.66 20.59
CA PRO A 41 -1.17 -4.64 20.93
C PRO A 41 -1.75 -6.01 21.35
N SER A 42 -2.95 -6.02 21.95
CA SER A 42 -3.61 -7.25 22.39
C SER A 42 -4.13 -8.08 21.21
N LEU A 43 -4.48 -7.43 20.09
CA LEU A 43 -4.91 -8.12 18.87
C LEU A 43 -3.75 -8.39 17.93
N TYR A 44 -2.74 -7.53 17.90
CA TYR A 44 -1.60 -7.60 16.99
C TYR A 44 -0.98 -9.00 16.91
N ASN A 45 -0.66 -9.59 18.07
CA ASN A 45 -0.06 -10.93 18.15
C ASN A 45 -1.00 -12.07 17.71
N THR A 46 -2.30 -11.79 17.58
CA THR A 46 -3.32 -12.75 17.14
C THR A 46 -3.73 -12.56 15.68
N MET A 47 -3.31 -11.46 15.05
CA MET A 47 -3.60 -11.23 13.64
C MET A 47 -2.69 -12.08 12.77
N TYR A 48 -3.30 -12.91 11.94
CA TYR A 48 -2.56 -13.73 11.00
C TYR A 48 -2.31 -12.95 9.71
N PHE A 49 -1.10 -12.41 9.56
CA PHE A 49 -0.62 -11.85 8.29
C PHE A 49 0.18 -12.86 7.46
N GLY A 50 0.29 -14.11 7.94
CA GLY A 50 1.00 -15.19 7.27
C GLY A 50 2.53 -15.02 7.30
N PRO A 51 3.28 -16.11 7.12
CA PRO A 51 4.74 -16.09 7.13
C PRO A 51 5.39 -15.37 5.93
N GLY A 52 4.60 -14.78 5.03
CA GLY A 52 5.06 -14.22 3.76
C GLY A 52 5.75 -15.27 2.91
N VAL A 53 5.06 -16.35 2.56
CA VAL A 53 5.60 -17.41 1.69
C VAL A 53 5.08 -17.18 0.27
N GLU A 54 5.99 -17.10 -0.68
CA GLU A 54 5.65 -17.09 -2.09
C GLU A 54 5.55 -18.53 -2.59
N VAL A 55 4.42 -18.86 -3.21
CA VAL A 55 4.14 -20.18 -3.79
C VAL A 55 3.73 -20.02 -5.23
N GLU A 56 4.14 -20.95 -6.09
CA GLU A 56 3.72 -20.97 -7.50
C GLU A 56 2.20 -21.16 -7.61
N GLU A 57 1.64 -22.06 -6.80
CA GLU A 57 0.21 -22.34 -6.76
C GLU A 57 -0.45 -21.67 -5.55
N LYS A 58 -1.20 -20.59 -5.80
CA LYS A 58 -1.88 -19.81 -4.75
C LYS A 58 -3.10 -20.57 -4.20
N LYS A 59 -2.94 -21.24 -3.04
CA LYS A 59 -4.02 -22.01 -2.37
C LYS A 59 -4.82 -21.25 -1.30
N GLU A 60 -4.30 -20.15 -0.79
CA GLU A 60 -4.82 -19.44 0.38
C GLU A 60 -4.86 -17.93 0.06
N TYR A 61 -5.72 -17.20 0.78
CA TYR A 61 -5.96 -15.78 0.50
C TYR A 61 -4.70 -14.91 0.65
N TRP A 62 -3.80 -15.27 1.57
CA TRP A 62 -2.55 -14.54 1.81
C TRP A 62 -1.45 -14.84 0.79
N HIS A 63 -1.66 -15.77 -0.14
CA HIS A 63 -0.79 -15.91 -1.32
C HIS A 63 -1.07 -14.83 -2.39
N GLY A 64 -2.08 -13.98 -2.19
CA GLY A 64 -2.43 -12.87 -3.08
C GLY A 64 -1.64 -11.59 -2.80
N ASP A 65 -1.54 -10.73 -3.81
CA ASP A 65 -0.67 -9.54 -3.76
C ASP A 65 -1.15 -8.47 -2.76
N LEU A 66 -2.46 -8.40 -2.49
CA LEU A 66 -3.04 -7.40 -1.60
C LEU A 66 -2.46 -7.47 -0.18
N TRP A 67 -2.28 -8.68 0.35
CA TRP A 67 -1.75 -8.88 1.70
C TRP A 67 -0.28 -8.50 1.81
N ALA A 68 0.48 -8.62 0.72
CA ALA A 68 1.87 -8.19 0.64
C ALA A 68 2.08 -6.68 0.76
N GLU A 69 1.02 -5.85 0.68
CA GLU A 69 1.12 -4.41 0.98
C GLU A 69 1.16 -4.10 2.48
N SER A 70 0.80 -5.07 3.33
CA SER A 70 0.85 -4.88 4.78
C SER A 70 2.30 -4.93 5.27
N PRO A 71 2.77 -3.97 6.09
CA PRO A 71 4.08 -4.06 6.72
C PRO A 71 4.19 -5.25 7.69
N LEU A 72 3.06 -5.88 8.04
CA LEU A 72 2.99 -7.04 8.92
C LEU A 72 3.08 -8.37 8.16
N PHE A 73 3.16 -8.32 6.83
CA PHE A 73 3.24 -9.50 5.97
C PHE A 73 4.70 -9.92 5.77
N GLY A 74 5.00 -11.18 6.11
CA GLY A 74 6.33 -11.74 5.96
C GLY A 74 7.27 -11.44 7.13
N GLN A 75 8.56 -11.38 6.85
CA GLN A 75 9.58 -11.11 7.86
C GLN A 75 9.68 -9.62 8.18
N ASP A 76 9.97 -9.33 9.45
CA ASP A 76 10.13 -7.97 9.97
C ASP A 76 11.41 -7.29 9.47
N LYS A 77 12.45 -8.08 9.17
CA LYS A 77 13.74 -7.59 8.66
C LYS A 77 14.53 -8.65 7.89
N ILE A 78 15.51 -8.20 7.14
CA ILE A 78 16.51 -9.04 6.47
C ILE A 78 17.89 -8.41 6.63
N ILE A 79 18.93 -9.25 6.72
CA ILE A 79 20.31 -8.81 6.80
C ILE A 79 20.97 -9.08 5.45
N ILE A 80 21.48 -8.04 4.81
CA ILE A 80 22.28 -8.13 3.58
C ILE A 80 23.56 -7.35 3.82
N ASP A 81 24.72 -7.97 3.58
CA ASP A 81 26.02 -7.34 3.77
C ASP A 81 26.21 -6.67 5.15
N GLN A 82 25.69 -7.31 6.21
CA GLN A 82 25.72 -6.84 7.61
C GLN A 82 24.83 -5.63 7.92
N GLU A 83 24.06 -5.13 6.94
CA GLU A 83 23.07 -4.07 7.12
C GLU A 83 21.66 -4.64 7.28
N TYR A 84 20.84 -3.96 8.08
CA TYR A 84 19.45 -4.33 8.31
C TYR A 84 18.53 -3.57 7.36
N TYR A 85 17.63 -4.30 6.72
CA TYR A 85 16.60 -3.76 5.86
C TYR A 85 15.21 -4.12 6.38
N TYR A 86 14.28 -3.18 6.30
CA TYR A 86 12.94 -3.30 6.86
C TYR A 86 11.85 -3.07 5.79
N PRO A 87 10.68 -3.73 5.89
CA PRO A 87 9.52 -3.41 5.08
C PRO A 87 9.15 -1.93 5.17
N GLY A 88 8.92 -1.32 4.01
CA GLY A 88 8.54 0.08 3.87
C GLY A 88 9.69 1.04 3.59
N GLU A 89 10.95 0.62 3.74
CA GLU A 89 12.12 1.44 3.44
C GLU A 89 12.29 1.71 1.93
N PHE A 90 12.91 2.84 1.60
CA PHE A 90 13.25 3.19 0.23
C PHE A 90 14.73 2.87 -0.04
N ILE A 91 14.98 2.15 -1.12
CA ILE A 91 16.31 1.63 -1.46
C ILE A 91 16.66 1.87 -2.93
N ILE A 92 17.96 1.85 -3.22
CA ILE A 92 18.50 1.76 -4.57
C ILE A 92 18.98 0.33 -4.79
N TYR A 93 18.55 -0.29 -5.88
CA TYR A 93 18.93 -1.65 -6.25
C TYR A 93 19.34 -1.74 -7.71
N LYS A 94 19.95 -2.86 -8.11
CA LYS A 94 20.41 -3.08 -9.48
C LYS A 94 19.45 -4.03 -10.20
N GLU A 95 18.96 -3.60 -11.36
CA GLU A 95 18.07 -4.36 -12.25
C GLU A 95 18.59 -4.19 -13.68
N ASP A 96 18.89 -5.29 -14.38
CA ASP A 96 19.41 -5.26 -15.76
C ASP A 96 20.62 -4.33 -15.99
N ASN A 97 21.54 -4.28 -15.02
CA ASN A 97 22.69 -3.37 -14.97
C ASN A 97 22.39 -1.88 -14.76
N GLU A 98 21.15 -1.50 -14.55
CA GLU A 98 20.76 -0.13 -14.21
C GLU A 98 20.43 -0.01 -12.72
N GLN A 99 20.75 1.15 -12.15
CA GLN A 99 20.30 1.49 -10.80
C GLN A 99 18.84 1.91 -10.83
N ARG A 100 18.04 1.32 -9.95
CA ARG A 100 16.61 1.59 -9.79
C ARG A 100 16.32 2.07 -8.39
N PHE A 101 15.31 2.91 -8.28
CA PHE A 101 14.75 3.35 -7.02
C PHE A 101 13.47 2.58 -6.72
N GLY A 102 13.30 2.14 -5.47
CA GLY A 102 12.12 1.39 -5.08
C GLY A 102 11.88 1.39 -3.59
N ARG A 103 10.72 0.87 -3.21
CA ARG A 103 10.33 0.67 -1.83
C ARG A 103 10.28 -0.82 -1.52
N ILE A 104 10.87 -1.24 -0.42
CA ILE A 104 10.72 -2.60 0.09
C ILE A 104 9.26 -2.79 0.46
N ARG A 105 8.57 -3.69 -0.23
CA ARG A 105 7.15 -3.98 0.00
C ARG A 105 7.00 -5.03 1.10
N SER A 106 7.73 -6.13 0.97
CA SER A 106 7.69 -7.24 1.91
C SER A 106 8.96 -8.08 1.82
N ILE A 107 9.29 -8.77 2.90
CA ILE A 107 10.37 -9.75 2.94
C ILE A 107 9.71 -11.13 3.05
N ILE A 108 9.93 -11.97 2.06
CA ILE A 108 9.21 -13.23 1.87
C ILE A 108 10.17 -14.41 1.79
N SER A 109 9.67 -15.61 2.08
CA SER A 109 10.38 -16.86 1.82
C SER A 109 9.90 -17.46 0.50
N PHE A 110 10.82 -17.74 -0.42
CA PHE A 110 10.55 -18.46 -1.66
C PHE A 110 11.54 -19.62 -1.77
N TYR A 111 11.05 -20.85 -1.85
CA TYR A 111 11.88 -22.06 -1.82
C TYR A 111 12.93 -22.07 -0.70
N ASN A 112 12.52 -21.67 0.52
CA ASN A 112 13.36 -21.56 1.71
C ASN A 112 14.48 -20.49 1.66
N GLU A 113 14.48 -19.64 0.63
CA GLU A 113 15.37 -18.48 0.56
C GLU A 113 14.59 -17.20 0.84
N LEU A 114 15.20 -16.30 1.64
CA LEU A 114 14.63 -14.98 1.88
C LEU A 114 14.82 -14.10 0.65
N GLN A 115 13.74 -13.49 0.20
CA GLN A 115 13.71 -12.57 -0.92
C GLN A 115 13.01 -11.27 -0.53
N ILE A 116 13.44 -10.19 -1.17
CA ILE A 116 12.83 -8.88 -1.01
C ILE A 116 11.92 -8.64 -2.21
N LYS A 117 10.63 -8.39 -1.97
CA LYS A 117 9.73 -7.83 -2.99
C LYS A 117 9.87 -6.31 -2.98
N ILE A 118 10.25 -5.74 -4.11
CA ILE A 118 10.45 -4.30 -4.27
C ILE A 118 9.35 -3.74 -5.17
N GLN A 119 8.69 -2.69 -4.70
CA GLN A 119 7.85 -1.85 -5.55
C GLN A 119 8.74 -0.83 -6.25
N ARG A 120 8.91 -0.97 -7.57
CA ARG A 120 9.67 -0.01 -8.38
C ARG A 120 8.98 1.35 -8.39
N ILE A 121 9.77 2.40 -8.20
CA ILE A 121 9.31 3.79 -8.29
C ILE A 121 9.99 4.41 -9.50
N TYR A 122 9.18 4.77 -10.49
CA TYR A 122 9.68 5.41 -11.70
C TYR A 122 10.09 6.85 -11.41
N VAL A 123 11.33 7.19 -11.76
CA VAL A 123 11.77 8.59 -11.80
C VAL A 123 11.28 9.23 -13.10
N TYR A 124 11.22 10.56 -13.12
CA TYR A 124 10.72 11.33 -14.25
C TYR A 124 11.27 10.84 -15.60
N ASN A 125 12.59 10.67 -15.70
CA ASN A 125 13.28 10.26 -16.93
C ASN A 125 12.94 8.84 -17.42
N GLU A 126 12.34 7.99 -16.58
CA GLU A 126 11.91 6.64 -16.94
C GLU A 126 10.44 6.60 -17.40
N LEU A 127 9.70 7.71 -17.23
CA LEU A 127 8.31 7.77 -17.64
C LEU A 127 8.20 7.83 -19.17
N PRO A 128 7.17 7.18 -19.76
CA PRO A 128 6.88 7.34 -21.17
C PRO A 128 6.69 8.80 -21.56
N THR A 129 7.12 9.17 -22.76
CA THR A 129 7.19 10.57 -23.20
C THR A 129 5.88 11.34 -23.11
N LYS A 130 4.76 10.64 -23.24
CA LYS A 130 3.39 11.17 -23.10
C LYS A 130 3.06 11.71 -21.69
N PHE A 131 3.83 11.36 -20.66
CA PHE A 131 3.67 11.85 -19.29
C PHE A 131 4.55 13.06 -18.99
N TYR A 132 5.48 13.41 -19.89
CA TYR A 132 6.23 14.64 -19.76
C TYR A 132 5.28 15.83 -19.95
N SER A 133 5.17 16.67 -18.93
CA SER A 133 4.52 17.96 -19.10
C SER A 133 5.30 18.79 -20.13
N ASN A 134 4.61 19.52 -20.99
CA ASN A 134 5.21 20.39 -22.01
C ASN A 134 6.07 21.54 -21.44
N VAL A 135 6.27 21.60 -20.12
CA VAL A 135 6.94 22.70 -19.41
C VAL A 135 8.45 22.75 -19.70
N HIS A 136 9.06 21.69 -20.24
CA HIS A 136 10.49 21.66 -20.55
C HIS A 136 10.88 21.81 -22.02
N SER A 137 9.94 21.92 -22.97
CA SER A 137 10.29 22.29 -24.36
C SER A 137 10.85 23.72 -24.48
N ALA A 138 10.76 24.52 -23.40
CA ALA A 138 11.30 25.88 -23.34
C ALA A 138 12.74 25.98 -22.82
N ILE A 139 13.31 24.94 -22.17
CA ILE A 139 14.63 25.06 -21.51
C ILE A 139 15.76 24.43 -22.32
N GLN A 140 15.48 23.57 -23.31
CA GLN A 140 16.53 23.00 -24.18
C GLN A 140 17.04 23.94 -25.28
N LYS A 141 16.57 25.20 -25.36
CA LYS A 141 17.10 26.19 -26.32
C LYS A 141 18.19 27.12 -25.79
N THR A 142 18.71 26.87 -24.59
CA THR A 142 19.85 27.66 -24.08
C THR A 142 20.93 26.74 -23.54
N GLN A 143 21.65 26.06 -24.44
CA GLN A 143 23.09 25.83 -24.33
C GLN A 143 23.62 25.16 -25.61
N LEU A 144 24.69 25.79 -26.13
CA LEU A 144 25.47 25.55 -27.35
C LEU A 144 24.86 26.05 -28.66
#